data_AF-A0A165NCY2-F1
#
_entry.id   AF-A0A165NCY2-F1
#
_cell.length_a   1.000
_cell.length_b   1.000
_cell.length_c   1.000
_cell.angle_alpha   90.00
_cell.angle_beta   90.00
_cell.angle_gamma   90.00
#
_symmetry.space_group_name_H-M   'P 1'
#
loop_
_entity.id
_entity.type
_entity.pdbx_description
1 polymer ?
#
loop_
_entity_poly.entity_id
_entity_poly.type
_entity_poly.pdbx_seq_one_letter_code
_entity_poly.pdbx_strand_id
1 'polypeptide(L)'
;MLLHFFVDGDGAGKQFTWITASLHTVQAWEEGPHHARRLREWTRDFLKDRHHLPHTTAASWKTSVLEKPGLKEAICQHLQSVGKYVRAMDIVEFMADPEVQAKYGLEKTIGLSTAQEWMHELDYRWTKAPSGQYVDGHECSDVVDYRDNTFLLAMAKLEQYTQCFIDGEIVLFPDSESATSDSKRVVFWYHNESTFYAHDRRHTRWVHKSERATPRAKGEGASLMVADFVSAEYSFFRSPDGTESAWVLFRAGKNQDGYFTNQEIVDHATLAMDILERHYPNERHILIFDNATTHLKRRDDALSAHRMSANPTAPGKPMFGVDIDDLGPDGRPIYRPDGKKRKKRVRMGDAKFADGRPQSLYFEEGTERPGVFKGMRQILAERDIDTAGKLAQCPDFKCKAPALTCCVRRILYNKPDFRDTESILESHCNQRGFEVLFLPKFHCELNPIEQCWGHAKREYRKFPASSLEADLERNTITSLDSVSLTSIRRFFIRSLRFMDAYRHGLSGKQAAWAAKTYHGHQVLPNNILDELEKAGVSRE
;
A
#
# COMPACT_ATOMS: atom_id res chain seq x y z
N MET A 1 -31.63 -9.51 44.36
CA MET A 1 -31.99 -9.53 45.80
C MET A 1 -33.46 -9.90 46.05
N LEU A 2 -34.44 -9.30 45.38
CA LEU A 2 -35.85 -9.75 45.49
C LEU A 2 -36.04 -11.24 45.20
N LEU A 3 -35.46 -11.71 44.09
CA LEU A 3 -35.50 -13.12 43.70
C LEU A 3 -34.78 -14.03 44.70
N HIS A 4 -33.76 -13.53 45.39
CA HIS A 4 -33.04 -14.29 46.42
C HIS A 4 -33.97 -14.54 47.62
N PHE A 5 -34.63 -13.50 48.14
CA PHE A 5 -35.64 -13.69 49.19
C PHE A 5 -36.81 -14.56 48.72
N PHE A 6 -37.26 -14.43 47.48
CA PHE A 6 -38.37 -15.23 46.97
C PHE A 6 -38.02 -16.72 46.80
N VAL A 7 -36.80 -17.04 46.37
CA VAL A 7 -36.35 -18.43 46.11
C VAL A 7 -35.92 -19.12 47.40
N ASP A 8 -35.20 -18.43 48.28
CA ASP A 8 -34.56 -19.07 49.45
C ASP A 8 -35.49 -19.20 50.66
N GLY A 9 -36.61 -18.45 50.69
CA GLY A 9 -37.62 -18.54 51.75
C GLY A 9 -37.15 -18.02 53.12
N ASP A 10 -37.89 -18.35 54.18
CA ASP A 10 -37.34 -18.24 55.53
C ASP A 10 -36.32 -19.36 55.74
N GLY A 11 -35.28 -19.12 56.56
CA GLY A 11 -34.24 -20.13 56.85
C GLY A 11 -34.75 -21.44 57.48
N ALA A 12 -36.08 -21.62 57.60
CA ALA A 12 -36.77 -22.83 58.03
C ALA A 12 -37.46 -23.59 56.85
N GLY A 13 -37.22 -23.19 55.60
CA GLY A 13 -37.67 -23.89 54.39
C GLY A 13 -39.07 -23.52 53.90
N LYS A 14 -39.67 -22.43 54.41
CA LYS A 14 -40.97 -21.94 53.94
C LYS A 14 -40.77 -20.84 52.90
N GLN A 15 -41.29 -21.05 51.69
CA GLN A 15 -41.12 -20.12 50.58
C GLN A 15 -41.88 -18.82 50.82
N PHE A 16 -41.20 -17.67 50.68
CA PHE A 16 -41.86 -16.38 50.85
C PHE A 16 -42.82 -16.11 49.69
N THR A 17 -44.00 -15.56 50.01
CA THR A 17 -44.86 -15.01 48.96
C THR A 17 -44.18 -13.80 48.32
N TRP A 18 -44.58 -13.47 47.07
CA TRP A 18 -44.02 -12.32 46.34
C TRP A 18 -44.15 -11.00 47.12
N ILE A 19 -45.22 -10.86 47.90
CA ILE A 19 -45.44 -9.70 48.77
C ILE A 19 -44.44 -9.71 49.93
N THR A 20 -44.31 -10.83 50.63
CA THR A 20 -43.38 -11.00 51.75
C THR A 20 -41.93 -10.78 51.31
N ALA A 21 -41.50 -11.41 50.21
CA ALA A 21 -40.15 -11.24 49.67
C ALA A 21 -39.83 -9.79 49.31
N SER A 22 -40.80 -9.06 48.74
CA SER A 22 -40.61 -7.63 48.42
C SER A 22 -40.54 -6.73 49.65
N LEU A 23 -41.23 -7.07 50.74
CA LEU A 23 -41.14 -6.34 52.01
C LEU A 23 -39.79 -6.56 52.69
N HIS A 24 -39.31 -7.81 52.72
CA HIS A 24 -37.96 -8.12 53.23
C HIS A 24 -36.87 -7.44 52.38
N THR A 25 -37.05 -7.38 51.06
CA THR A 25 -36.09 -6.73 50.16
C THR A 25 -35.95 -5.25 50.45
N VAL A 26 -37.06 -4.52 50.67
CA VAL A 26 -36.98 -3.09 50.95
C VAL A 26 -36.58 -2.80 52.40
N GLN A 27 -36.95 -3.66 53.35
CA GLN A 27 -36.50 -3.55 54.74
C GLN A 27 -34.98 -3.70 54.85
N ALA A 28 -34.38 -4.60 54.07
CA ALA A 28 -32.92 -4.72 53.97
C ALA A 28 -32.22 -3.48 53.37
N TRP A 29 -32.99 -2.57 52.73
CA TRP A 29 -32.51 -1.31 52.17
C TRP A 29 -33.01 -0.09 52.96
N GLU A 30 -33.58 -0.29 54.15
CA GLU A 30 -34.15 0.77 54.99
C GLU A 30 -35.26 1.59 54.29
N GLU A 31 -35.93 0.97 53.32
CA GLU A 31 -36.94 1.59 52.46
C GLU A 31 -38.37 1.23 52.91
N GLY A 32 -39.32 2.12 52.63
CA GLY A 32 -40.70 1.99 53.10
C GLY A 32 -41.60 1.03 52.29
N PRO A 33 -42.80 0.69 52.80
CA PRO A 33 -43.75 -0.23 52.14
C PRO A 33 -44.20 0.21 50.73
N HIS A 34 -44.15 1.52 50.44
CA HIS A 34 -44.39 2.06 49.11
C HIS A 34 -43.36 1.55 48.10
N HIS A 35 -42.09 1.48 48.49
CA HIS A 35 -41.01 0.99 47.66
C HIS A 35 -41.18 -0.51 47.35
N ALA A 36 -41.70 -1.29 48.30
CA ALA A 36 -42.01 -2.71 48.06
C ALA A 36 -43.09 -2.88 46.97
N ARG A 37 -44.05 -1.95 46.90
CA ARG A 37 -45.09 -1.94 45.86
C ARG A 37 -44.50 -1.64 44.49
N ARG A 38 -43.68 -0.58 44.38
CA ARG A 38 -43.00 -0.21 43.13
C ARG A 38 -42.05 -1.31 42.64
N LEU A 39 -41.33 -1.95 43.56
CA LEU A 39 -40.44 -3.06 43.23
C LEU A 39 -41.19 -4.23 42.59
N ARG A 40 -42.39 -4.55 43.09
CA ARG A 40 -43.26 -5.58 42.48
C ARG A 40 -43.82 -5.16 41.13
N GLU A 41 -44.16 -3.88 40.95
CA GLU A 41 -44.59 -3.31 39.66
C GLU A 41 -43.47 -3.42 38.63
N TRP A 42 -42.29 -2.86 38.93
CA TRP A 42 -41.12 -2.91 38.06
C TRP A 42 -40.70 -4.32 37.68
N THR A 43 -40.74 -5.26 38.64
CA THR A 43 -40.38 -6.64 38.33
C THR A 43 -41.41 -7.29 37.40
N ARG A 44 -42.70 -6.96 37.52
CA ARG A 44 -43.75 -7.44 36.61
C ARG A 44 -43.61 -6.83 35.23
N ASP A 45 -43.30 -5.54 35.15
CA ASP A 45 -43.13 -4.85 33.87
C ASP A 45 -41.90 -5.37 33.13
N PHE A 46 -40.79 -5.59 33.83
CA PHE A 46 -39.57 -6.21 33.29
C PHE A 46 -39.79 -7.67 32.82
N LEU A 47 -40.62 -8.44 33.54
CA LEU A 47 -40.96 -9.80 33.13
C LEU A 47 -41.83 -9.83 31.86
N LYS A 48 -42.65 -8.79 31.65
CA LYS A 48 -43.46 -8.64 30.43
C LYS A 48 -42.65 -8.11 29.25
N ASP A 49 -41.73 -7.19 29.50
CA ASP A 49 -40.82 -6.62 28.52
C ASP A 49 -39.44 -6.42 29.15
N ARG A 50 -38.46 -7.19 28.67
CA ARG A 50 -37.08 -7.16 29.19
C ARG A 50 -36.35 -5.83 28.93
N HIS A 51 -36.94 -4.90 28.18
CA HIS A 51 -36.39 -3.57 27.92
C HIS A 51 -37.05 -2.50 28.80
N HIS A 52 -38.08 -2.85 29.57
CA HIS A 52 -38.78 -1.96 30.48
C HIS A 52 -38.05 -1.88 31.84
N LEU A 53 -36.93 -1.16 31.87
CA LEU A 53 -36.16 -0.93 33.09
C LEU A 53 -36.79 0.18 33.96
N PRO A 54 -36.62 0.14 35.30
CA PRO A 54 -37.17 1.17 36.18
C PRO A 54 -36.59 2.55 35.87
N HIS A 55 -37.44 3.48 35.46
CA HIS A 55 -37.08 4.90 35.38
C HIS A 55 -37.13 5.52 36.79
N THR A 56 -35.98 5.89 37.33
CA THR A 56 -35.92 6.74 38.52
C THR A 56 -36.06 8.21 38.12
N THR A 57 -36.92 8.95 38.82
CA THR A 57 -37.16 10.39 38.64
C THR A 57 -35.96 11.29 39.00
N ALA A 58 -34.81 10.70 39.36
CA ALA A 58 -33.59 11.43 39.72
C ALA A 58 -32.71 11.84 38.52
N ALA A 59 -33.15 11.64 37.28
CA ALA A 59 -32.33 11.88 36.08
C ALA A 59 -32.87 12.97 35.12
N SER A 60 -33.72 13.90 35.57
CA SER A 60 -34.33 14.92 34.69
C SER A 60 -33.43 16.13 34.36
N TRP A 61 -32.12 16.07 34.61
CA TRP A 61 -31.18 17.21 34.46
C TRP A 61 -29.98 16.94 33.53
N LYS A 62 -30.05 15.97 32.60
CA LYS A 62 -28.86 15.51 31.84
C LYS A 62 -28.97 15.55 30.31
N THR A 63 -29.74 16.46 29.73
CA THR A 63 -29.65 16.65 28.27
C THR A 63 -28.56 17.67 27.99
N SER A 64 -27.45 17.23 27.37
CA SER A 64 -26.36 18.11 26.96
C SER A 64 -26.89 19.24 26.09
N VAL A 65 -26.34 20.46 26.24
CA VAL A 65 -26.68 21.58 25.34
C VAL A 65 -26.37 21.23 23.88
N LEU A 66 -25.43 20.31 23.65
CA LEU A 66 -25.09 19.79 22.32
C LEU A 66 -26.27 19.13 21.59
N GLU A 67 -27.25 18.60 22.34
CA GLU A 67 -28.47 17.97 21.79
C GLU A 67 -29.51 19.00 21.31
N LYS A 68 -29.23 20.30 21.42
CA LYS A 68 -30.09 21.33 20.81
C LYS A 68 -30.13 21.13 19.29
N PRO A 69 -31.33 21.13 18.66
CA PRO A 69 -31.47 20.88 17.23
C PRO A 69 -30.56 21.77 16.38
N GLY A 70 -29.74 21.15 15.52
CA GLY A 70 -28.85 21.85 14.58
C GLY A 70 -27.56 22.41 15.19
N LEU A 71 -27.38 22.38 16.52
CA LEU A 71 -26.18 22.92 17.16
C LEU A 71 -24.96 22.05 16.89
N LYS A 72 -25.12 20.72 16.95
CA LYS A 72 -24.05 19.75 16.68
C LYS A 72 -23.49 19.93 15.26
N GLU A 73 -24.37 20.05 14.27
CA GLU A 73 -24.00 20.26 12.87
C GLU A 73 -23.28 21.60 12.68
N ALA A 74 -23.76 22.66 13.33
CA ALA A 74 -23.14 23.98 13.24
C ALA A 74 -21.74 24.02 13.88
N ILE A 75 -21.56 23.34 15.01
CA ILE A 75 -20.23 23.19 15.62
C ILE A 75 -19.33 22.39 14.69
N CYS A 76 -19.78 21.27 14.14
CA CYS A 76 -18.99 20.49 13.16
C CYS A 76 -18.56 21.34 11.95
N GLN A 77 -19.46 22.14 11.38
CA GLN A 77 -19.15 23.04 10.26
C GLN A 77 -18.12 24.11 10.66
N HIS A 78 -18.25 24.69 11.85
CA HIS A 78 -17.28 25.65 12.36
C HIS A 78 -15.90 24.99 12.53
N LEU A 79 -15.82 23.82 13.17
CA LEU A 79 -14.55 23.11 13.36
C LEU A 79 -13.90 22.73 12.02
N GLN A 80 -14.69 22.38 11.00
CA GLN A 80 -14.19 22.16 9.64
C GLN A 80 -13.59 23.44 9.03
N SER A 81 -14.22 24.61 9.26
CA SER A 81 -13.71 25.90 8.78
C SER A 81 -12.40 26.33 9.45
N VAL A 82 -12.17 25.94 10.71
CA VAL A 82 -10.90 26.17 11.43
C VAL A 82 -9.77 25.30 10.86
N GLY A 83 -10.10 24.08 10.42
CA GLY A 83 -9.17 23.18 9.76
C GLY A 83 -8.33 22.33 10.71
N LYS A 84 -7.10 22.01 10.29
CA LYS A 84 -6.28 20.93 10.89
C LYS A 84 -5.90 21.13 12.36
N TYR A 85 -5.80 22.38 12.82
CA TYR A 85 -5.30 22.73 14.15
C TYR A 85 -6.40 23.17 15.11
N VAL A 86 -7.57 22.54 14.97
CA VAL A 86 -8.72 22.77 15.86
C VAL A 86 -8.39 22.45 17.32
N ARG A 87 -8.95 23.25 18.23
CA ARG A 87 -8.82 23.18 19.67
C ARG A 87 -10.21 23.25 20.30
N ALA A 88 -10.35 22.71 21.51
CA ALA A 88 -11.59 22.87 22.27
C ALA A 88 -11.97 24.34 22.49
N MET A 89 -10.99 25.26 22.51
CA MET A 89 -11.25 26.70 22.62
C MET A 89 -12.03 27.24 21.43
N ASP A 90 -11.90 26.65 20.25
CA ASP A 90 -12.60 27.15 19.05
C ASP A 90 -14.12 26.88 19.19
N ILE A 91 -14.54 25.84 19.92
CA ILE A 91 -15.95 25.65 20.32
C ILE A 91 -16.37 26.74 21.32
N VAL A 92 -15.54 27.07 22.31
CA VAL A 92 -15.86 28.12 23.31
C VAL A 92 -16.03 29.48 22.64
N GLU A 93 -15.14 29.81 21.70
CA GLU A 93 -15.17 31.03 20.90
C GLU A 93 -16.41 31.08 20.01
N PHE A 94 -16.75 29.99 19.32
CA PHE A 94 -17.98 29.86 18.54
C PHE A 94 -19.25 30.03 19.39
N MET A 95 -19.27 29.44 20.58
CA MET A 95 -20.40 29.53 21.51
C MET A 95 -20.47 30.88 22.25
N ALA A 96 -19.40 31.68 22.18
CA ALA A 96 -19.36 33.04 22.70
C ALA A 96 -19.86 34.08 21.69
N ASP A 97 -20.00 33.71 20.40
CA ASP A 97 -20.52 34.59 19.37
C ASP A 97 -21.98 34.99 19.67
N PRO A 98 -22.28 36.31 19.78
CA PRO A 98 -23.63 36.80 20.05
C PRO A 98 -24.68 36.31 19.05
N GLU A 99 -24.32 36.11 17.78
CA GLU A 99 -25.25 35.61 16.75
C GLU A 99 -25.60 34.13 16.98
N VAL A 100 -24.60 33.34 17.37
CA VAL A 100 -24.78 31.91 17.72
C VAL A 100 -25.61 31.79 19.01
N GLN A 101 -25.33 32.63 20.00
CA GLN A 101 -26.11 32.68 21.25
C GLN A 101 -27.57 33.04 21.02
N ALA A 102 -27.83 34.06 20.19
CA ALA A 102 -29.19 34.43 19.81
C ALA A 102 -29.89 33.31 19.04
N LYS A 103 -29.21 32.70 18.06
CA LYS A 103 -29.76 31.64 17.20
C LYS A 103 -30.18 30.41 17.99
N TYR A 104 -29.40 29.99 18.99
CA TYR A 104 -29.68 28.78 19.77
C TYR A 104 -30.29 29.07 21.15
N GLY A 105 -30.62 30.33 21.47
CA GLY A 105 -31.20 30.73 22.75
C GLY A 105 -30.29 30.38 23.92
N LEU A 106 -29.05 30.86 23.88
CA LEU A 106 -28.02 30.63 24.90
C LEU A 106 -27.71 31.95 25.60
N GLU A 107 -27.74 31.96 26.93
CA GLU A 107 -27.45 33.17 27.72
C GLU A 107 -25.95 33.33 28.02
N LYS A 108 -25.19 32.22 27.94
CA LYS A 108 -23.77 32.15 28.28
C LYS A 108 -23.07 31.15 27.38
N THR A 109 -21.78 31.38 27.14
CA THR A 109 -20.91 30.38 26.52
C THR A 109 -20.64 29.20 27.47
N ILE A 110 -20.11 28.12 26.92
CA ILE A 110 -19.72 26.92 27.66
C ILE A 110 -18.31 27.08 28.26
N GLY A 111 -18.01 26.27 29.28
CA GLY A 111 -16.65 26.16 29.82
C GLY A 111 -15.73 25.34 28.93
N LEU A 112 -14.41 25.54 29.08
CA LEU A 112 -13.40 24.77 28.35
C LEU A 112 -13.52 23.25 28.60
N SER A 113 -13.87 22.83 29.81
CA SER A 113 -14.08 21.42 30.16
C SER A 113 -15.23 20.80 29.36
N THR A 114 -16.35 21.52 29.23
CA THR A 114 -17.50 21.09 28.42
C THR A 114 -17.13 21.00 26.94
N ALA A 115 -16.37 21.98 26.43
CA ALA A 115 -15.86 21.93 25.05
C ALA A 115 -14.93 20.72 24.81
N GLN A 116 -14.09 20.36 25.79
CA GLN A 116 -13.23 19.16 25.71
C GLN A 116 -14.05 17.87 25.67
N GLU A 117 -15.11 17.77 26.47
CA GLU A 117 -16.05 16.64 26.41
C GLU A 117 -16.75 16.56 25.05
N TRP A 118 -17.22 17.70 24.52
CA TRP A 118 -17.86 17.76 23.20
C TRP A 118 -16.92 17.37 22.07
N MET A 119 -15.64 17.74 22.13
CA MET A 119 -14.66 17.24 21.15
C MET A 119 -14.69 15.70 21.09
N HIS A 120 -14.88 15.00 22.21
CA HIS A 120 -15.00 13.55 22.20
C HIS A 120 -16.34 13.05 21.62
N GLU A 121 -17.46 13.70 21.95
CA GLU A 121 -18.80 13.39 21.43
C GLU A 121 -18.97 13.69 19.93
N LEU A 122 -18.14 14.60 19.40
CA LEU A 122 -18.03 14.95 17.98
C LEU A 122 -16.98 14.08 17.23
N ASP A 123 -16.51 12.99 17.86
CA ASP A 123 -15.51 12.06 17.33
C ASP A 123 -14.11 12.65 17.05
N TYR A 124 -13.79 13.84 17.57
CA TYR A 124 -12.42 14.34 17.57
C TYR A 124 -11.60 13.61 18.65
N ARG A 125 -10.34 13.33 18.31
CA ARG A 125 -9.37 12.70 19.22
C ARG A 125 -8.03 13.42 19.08
N TRP A 126 -7.40 13.77 20.20
CA TRP A 126 -6.04 14.28 20.18
C TRP A 126 -5.05 13.12 20.02
N THR A 127 -4.52 12.97 18.81
CA THR A 127 -3.57 11.91 18.47
C THR A 127 -2.54 12.43 17.46
N LYS A 128 -1.52 11.62 17.16
CA LYS A 128 -0.59 11.94 16.08
C LYS A 128 -1.36 11.98 14.76
N ALA A 129 -1.03 12.95 13.91
CA ALA A 129 -1.59 13.02 12.57
C ALA A 129 -1.39 11.66 11.86
N PRO A 130 -2.44 11.07 11.29
CA PRO A 130 -2.30 9.83 10.54
C PRO A 130 -1.43 10.09 9.32
N SER A 131 -0.46 9.21 9.08
CA SER A 131 0.27 9.17 7.81
C SER A 131 -0.53 8.30 6.84
N GLY A 132 -0.88 8.84 5.68
CA GLY A 132 -1.54 8.10 4.60
C GLY A 132 -0.54 7.50 3.61
N GLN A 133 -1.02 6.59 2.76
CA GLN A 133 -0.31 6.13 1.56
C GLN A 133 -0.22 7.28 0.55
N TYR A 134 0.84 7.33 -0.28
CA TYR A 134 0.88 8.25 -1.41
C TYR A 134 -0.16 7.80 -2.44
N VAL A 135 -1.29 8.52 -2.50
CA VAL A 135 -2.38 8.28 -3.47
C VAL A 135 -2.16 9.08 -4.76
N ASP A 136 -1.16 9.96 -4.79
CA ASP A 136 -0.83 10.72 -5.99
C ASP A 136 -0.37 9.77 -7.10
N GLY A 137 -1.11 9.75 -8.21
CA GLY A 137 -0.88 8.86 -9.34
C GLY A 137 -1.63 7.52 -9.33
N HIS A 138 -2.31 7.16 -8.23
CA HIS A 138 -3.03 5.88 -8.10
C HIS A 138 -4.15 5.72 -9.15
N GLU A 139 -4.84 6.81 -9.48
CA GLU A 139 -5.93 6.85 -10.47
C GLU A 139 -5.52 7.53 -11.79
N CYS A 140 -4.21 7.68 -12.04
CA CYS A 140 -3.73 8.16 -13.34
C CYS A 140 -4.15 7.19 -14.46
N SER A 141 -4.64 7.71 -15.58
CA SER A 141 -5.24 6.88 -16.63
C SER A 141 -4.30 5.83 -17.19
N ASP A 142 -3.01 6.12 -17.33
CA ASP A 142 -2.00 5.16 -17.80
C ASP A 142 -1.66 4.11 -16.73
N VAL A 143 -1.70 4.46 -15.45
CA VAL A 143 -1.51 3.54 -14.33
C VAL A 143 -2.68 2.58 -14.21
N VAL A 144 -3.92 3.10 -14.29
CA VAL A 144 -5.15 2.31 -14.27
C VAL A 144 -5.24 1.41 -15.49
N ASP A 145 -4.92 1.91 -16.68
CA ASP A 145 -4.89 1.09 -17.90
C ASP A 145 -3.89 -0.07 -17.77
N TYR A 146 -2.67 0.19 -17.27
CA TYR A 146 -1.69 -0.87 -17.01
C TYR A 146 -2.19 -1.87 -15.95
N ARG A 147 -2.77 -1.39 -14.85
CA ARG A 147 -3.34 -2.23 -13.79
C ARG A 147 -4.40 -3.16 -14.37
N ASP A 148 -5.41 -2.60 -15.01
CA ASP A 148 -6.62 -3.32 -15.41
C ASP A 148 -6.39 -4.18 -16.66
N ASN A 149 -5.67 -3.65 -17.66
CA ASN A 149 -5.52 -4.30 -18.97
C ASN A 149 -4.21 -5.06 -19.16
N THR A 150 -3.24 -4.95 -18.24
CA THR A 150 -1.97 -5.69 -18.32
C THR A 150 -1.79 -6.58 -17.10
N PHE A 151 -1.62 -5.99 -15.92
CA PHE A 151 -1.26 -6.73 -14.71
C PHE A 151 -2.37 -7.66 -14.23
N LEU A 152 -3.59 -7.16 -14.06
CA LEU A 152 -4.71 -7.96 -13.55
C LEU A 152 -5.12 -9.08 -14.50
N LEU A 153 -5.02 -8.86 -15.82
CA LEU A 153 -5.26 -9.89 -16.83
C LEU A 153 -4.18 -10.97 -16.81
N ALA A 154 -2.90 -10.62 -16.64
CA ALA A 154 -1.82 -11.59 -16.50
C ALA A 154 -2.02 -12.44 -15.23
N MET A 155 -2.29 -11.78 -14.10
CA MET A 155 -2.56 -12.47 -12.83
C MET A 155 -3.76 -13.42 -12.93
N ALA A 156 -4.89 -12.99 -13.51
CA ALA A 156 -6.08 -13.83 -13.65
C ALA A 156 -5.82 -15.10 -14.49
N LYS A 157 -5.01 -14.99 -15.54
CA LYS A 157 -4.61 -16.15 -16.38
C LYS A 157 -3.74 -17.16 -15.62
N LEU A 158 -2.95 -16.68 -14.65
CA LEU A 158 -2.00 -17.50 -13.91
C LEU A 158 -2.62 -18.08 -12.63
N GLU A 159 -3.52 -17.35 -11.97
CA GLU A 159 -4.21 -17.73 -10.72
C GLU A 159 -4.96 -19.07 -10.82
N GLN A 160 -5.44 -19.46 -12.00
CA GLN A 160 -6.09 -20.77 -12.18
C GLN A 160 -5.15 -21.98 -11.95
N TYR A 161 -3.83 -21.75 -11.95
CA TYR A 161 -2.80 -22.78 -11.75
C TYR A 161 -2.11 -22.68 -10.39
N THR A 162 -2.57 -21.80 -9.49
CA THR A 162 -1.97 -21.58 -8.19
C THR A 162 -2.69 -22.35 -7.07
N GLN A 163 -2.03 -22.47 -5.92
CA GLN A 163 -2.67 -23.02 -4.74
C GLN A 163 -3.64 -22.00 -4.14
N CYS A 164 -4.84 -22.46 -3.77
CA CYS A 164 -5.80 -21.64 -3.05
C CYS A 164 -5.58 -21.72 -1.53
N PHE A 165 -5.68 -20.57 -0.84
CA PHE A 165 -5.54 -20.46 0.61
C PHE A 165 -6.71 -19.74 1.29
N ILE A 166 -7.41 -20.33 2.26
CA ILE A 166 -8.42 -19.64 3.07
C ILE A 166 -7.91 -19.47 4.49
N ASP A 167 -7.95 -18.24 5.02
CA ASP A 167 -7.45 -17.86 6.36
C ASP A 167 -5.98 -18.23 6.67
N GLY A 168 -5.20 -18.54 5.63
CA GLY A 168 -3.80 -18.95 5.73
C GLY A 168 -3.58 -20.47 5.62
N GLU A 169 -4.65 -21.23 5.43
CA GLU A 169 -4.64 -22.68 5.27
C GLU A 169 -4.89 -23.10 3.82
N ILE A 170 -4.31 -24.22 3.42
CA ILE A 170 -4.44 -24.77 2.06
C ILE A 170 -5.85 -25.32 1.88
N VAL A 171 -6.50 -24.95 0.77
CA VAL A 171 -7.76 -25.57 0.33
C VAL A 171 -7.48 -26.48 -0.85
N LEU A 172 -7.85 -27.76 -0.71
CA LEU A 172 -7.82 -28.73 -1.80
C LEU A 172 -9.18 -28.72 -2.49
N PHE A 173 -9.21 -28.45 -3.81
CA PHE A 173 -10.42 -28.64 -4.60
C PHE A 173 -10.47 -30.07 -5.14
N PRO A 174 -11.62 -30.77 -5.04
CA PRO A 174 -11.75 -32.15 -5.48
C PRO A 174 -11.61 -32.36 -7.01
N ASP A 175 -11.73 -31.30 -7.82
CA ASP A 175 -11.75 -31.41 -9.30
C ASP A 175 -10.37 -31.22 -9.96
N SER A 176 -9.25 -31.32 -9.25
CA SER A 176 -7.91 -31.17 -9.86
C SER A 176 -7.50 -32.33 -10.78
N GLU A 177 -8.35 -33.32 -11.02
CA GLU A 177 -8.09 -34.45 -11.93
C GLU A 177 -8.18 -34.07 -13.42
N SER A 178 -8.66 -32.86 -13.77
CA SER A 178 -8.69 -32.39 -15.17
C SER A 178 -7.53 -31.48 -15.55
N ALA A 179 -6.45 -31.42 -14.76
CA ALA A 179 -5.21 -30.79 -15.18
C ALA A 179 -4.57 -31.67 -16.26
N THR A 180 -4.69 -31.26 -17.53
CA THR A 180 -3.94 -31.84 -18.65
C THR A 180 -2.48 -31.99 -18.24
N SER A 181 -1.83 -33.10 -18.62
CA SER A 181 -0.49 -33.51 -18.19
C SER A 181 0.65 -32.49 -18.41
N ASP A 182 0.37 -31.35 -19.06
CA ASP A 182 1.33 -30.29 -19.40
C ASP A 182 1.25 -29.02 -18.52
N SER A 183 0.25 -28.86 -17.63
CA SER A 183 0.11 -27.64 -16.83
C SER A 183 0.87 -27.73 -15.50
N LYS A 184 2.10 -27.21 -15.45
CA LYS A 184 2.87 -27.03 -14.20
C LYS A 184 2.16 -26.06 -13.25
N ARG A 185 2.16 -26.38 -11.96
CA ARG A 185 1.71 -25.50 -10.87
C ARG A 185 2.47 -24.17 -10.92
N VAL A 186 1.75 -23.05 -10.79
CA VAL A 186 2.34 -21.70 -10.77
C VAL A 186 2.65 -21.27 -9.34
N VAL A 187 3.84 -20.71 -9.13
CA VAL A 187 4.29 -20.10 -7.87
C VAL A 187 4.74 -18.66 -8.11
N PHE A 188 4.16 -17.73 -7.36
CA PHE A 188 4.50 -16.32 -7.42
C PHE A 188 5.59 -15.96 -6.41
N TRP A 189 6.61 -15.24 -6.87
CA TRP A 189 7.69 -14.70 -6.04
C TRP A 189 7.71 -13.18 -6.14
N TYR A 190 7.28 -12.50 -5.08
CA TYR A 190 7.31 -11.05 -5.00
C TYR A 190 8.67 -10.59 -4.47
N HIS A 191 9.38 -9.78 -5.24
CA HIS A 191 10.65 -9.16 -4.87
C HIS A 191 10.44 -7.71 -4.41
N ASN A 192 11.18 -7.30 -3.38
CA ASN A 192 11.30 -5.90 -2.99
C ASN A 192 12.51 -5.70 -2.05
N GLU A 193 12.88 -4.44 -1.85
CA GLU A 193 13.90 -4.01 -0.91
C GLU A 193 13.31 -3.17 0.23
N SER A 194 13.81 -3.36 1.45
CA SER A 194 13.39 -2.58 2.62
C SER A 194 14.57 -2.23 3.53
N THR A 195 14.64 -0.97 3.95
CA THR A 195 15.66 -0.49 4.89
C THR A 195 15.18 -0.55 6.34
N PHE A 196 16.06 -1.07 7.20
CA PHE A 196 15.97 -1.04 8.66
C PHE A 196 16.98 -0.04 9.21
N TYR A 197 16.55 0.71 10.23
CA TYR A 197 17.38 1.73 10.86
C TYR A 197 17.66 1.40 12.32
N ALA A 198 18.90 1.61 12.75
CA ALA A 198 19.35 1.30 14.11
C ALA A 198 18.52 2.01 15.19
N HIS A 199 17.89 3.16 14.91
CA HIS A 199 17.08 3.89 15.87
C HIS A 199 15.57 3.76 15.64
N ASP A 200 15.10 2.95 14.68
CA ASP A 200 13.66 2.67 14.52
C ASP A 200 13.17 1.83 15.72
N ARG A 201 12.45 2.48 16.65
CA ARG A 201 12.09 1.91 17.95
C ARG A 201 10.67 2.28 18.37
N ARG A 202 10.11 1.50 19.28
CA ARG A 202 8.81 1.83 19.90
C ARG A 202 8.90 3.15 20.65
N HIS A 203 8.16 4.16 20.18
CA HIS A 203 8.17 5.49 20.79
C HIS A 203 7.08 5.72 21.83
N THR A 204 6.01 4.91 21.82
CA THR A 204 4.86 5.05 22.72
C THR A 204 4.90 4.00 23.81
N ARG A 205 4.94 4.44 25.06
CA ARG A 205 4.88 3.59 26.27
C ARG A 205 4.24 4.34 27.43
N TRP A 206 3.79 3.59 28.44
CA TRP A 206 3.45 4.15 29.73
C TRP A 206 4.70 4.68 30.42
N VAL A 207 4.66 5.93 30.89
CA VAL A 207 5.75 6.59 31.63
C VAL A 207 5.20 7.04 32.98
N HIS A 208 5.94 6.82 34.05
CA HIS A 208 5.55 7.32 35.35
C HIS A 208 5.80 8.84 35.43
N LYS A 209 4.99 9.57 36.21
CA LYS A 209 5.08 11.04 36.32
C LYS A 209 6.45 11.58 36.79
N SER A 210 7.24 10.73 37.45
CA SER A 210 8.58 11.09 37.95
C SER A 210 9.70 10.81 36.94
N GLU A 211 9.40 10.14 35.84
CA GLU A 211 10.40 9.79 34.83
C GLU A 211 10.81 11.05 34.07
N ARG A 212 12.13 11.27 33.95
CA ARG A 212 12.68 12.45 33.26
C ARG A 212 12.93 12.13 31.79
N ALA A 213 12.76 13.14 30.93
CA ALA A 213 13.06 13.01 29.52
C ALA A 213 14.54 12.68 29.31
N THR A 214 14.82 11.56 28.64
CA THR A 214 16.17 11.19 28.20
C THR A 214 16.40 11.70 26.77
N PRO A 215 17.52 12.40 26.50
CA PRO A 215 17.90 12.77 25.14
C PRO A 215 18.00 11.54 24.24
N ARG A 216 17.55 11.68 22.99
CA ARG A 216 17.68 10.64 21.97
C ARG A 216 18.81 10.98 21.01
N ALA A 217 19.48 9.95 20.50
CA ALA A 217 20.41 10.13 19.40
C ALA A 217 19.69 10.79 18.21
N LYS A 218 20.36 11.77 17.58
CA LYS A 218 19.81 12.50 16.43
C LYS A 218 19.90 11.62 15.19
N GLY A 219 18.82 11.57 14.42
CA GLY A 219 18.74 10.79 13.18
C GLY A 219 18.44 9.31 13.39
N GLU A 220 18.35 8.58 12.28
CA GLU A 220 17.87 7.19 12.26
C GLU A 220 18.97 6.15 12.59
N GLY A 221 20.22 6.60 12.72
CA GLY A 221 21.37 5.73 12.99
C GLY A 221 21.84 4.99 11.74
N ALA A 222 22.62 3.91 11.93
CA ALA A 222 23.05 3.06 10.81
C ALA A 222 21.84 2.43 10.10
N SER A 223 21.95 2.29 8.78
CA SER A 223 20.93 1.66 7.94
C SER A 223 21.41 0.32 7.42
N LEU A 224 20.50 -0.64 7.35
CA LEU A 224 20.70 -1.93 6.70
C LEU A 224 19.55 -2.15 5.74
N MET A 225 19.85 -2.21 4.45
CA MET A 225 18.89 -2.59 3.41
C MET A 225 18.85 -4.11 3.30
N VAL A 226 17.65 -4.62 3.09
CA VAL A 226 17.38 -6.04 2.88
C VAL A 226 16.64 -6.17 1.56
N ALA A 227 17.08 -7.06 0.68
CA ALA A 227 16.33 -7.46 -0.50
C ALA A 227 16.04 -8.96 -0.44
N ASP A 228 14.81 -9.36 -0.79
CA ASP A 228 14.43 -10.77 -0.83
C ASP A 228 13.21 -11.01 -1.74
N PHE A 229 12.90 -12.29 -1.98
CA PHE A 229 11.67 -12.75 -2.59
C PHE A 229 10.76 -13.41 -1.53
N VAL A 230 9.45 -13.26 -1.69
CA VAL A 230 8.45 -13.95 -0.85
C VAL A 230 7.43 -14.71 -1.69
N SER A 231 7.06 -15.90 -1.23
CA SER A 231 6.00 -16.76 -1.79
C SER A 231 5.00 -17.17 -0.70
N ALA A 232 3.73 -17.34 -1.06
CA ALA A 232 2.68 -17.86 -0.16
C ALA A 232 2.89 -19.35 0.17
N GLU A 233 3.61 -20.07 -0.69
CA GLU A 233 3.94 -21.48 -0.55
C GLU A 233 5.18 -21.66 0.34
N TYR A 234 6.21 -20.84 0.11
CA TYR A 234 7.57 -21.10 0.61
C TYR A 234 8.13 -20.05 1.56
N SER A 235 7.37 -19.01 1.91
CA SER A 235 7.80 -17.88 2.74
C SER A 235 8.89 -17.02 2.07
N PHE A 236 9.75 -16.37 2.88
CA PHE A 236 10.96 -15.73 2.38
C PHE A 236 11.88 -16.77 1.73
N PHE A 237 12.56 -16.39 0.65
CA PHE A 237 13.10 -17.39 -0.26
C PHE A 237 14.35 -18.10 0.28
N ARG A 238 14.15 -19.36 0.66
CA ARG A 238 15.16 -20.34 1.04
C ARG A 238 15.06 -21.61 0.19
N SER A 239 16.16 -22.33 0.04
CA SER A 239 16.12 -23.71 -0.45
C SER A 239 15.39 -24.62 0.54
N PRO A 240 14.83 -25.76 0.09
CA PRO A 240 14.11 -26.69 0.96
C PRO A 240 14.92 -27.21 2.17
N ASP A 241 16.23 -27.35 2.00
CA ASP A 241 17.18 -27.79 3.03
C ASP A 241 17.68 -26.64 3.92
N GLY A 242 17.30 -25.39 3.62
CA GLY A 242 17.70 -24.19 4.34
C GLY A 242 19.17 -23.79 4.16
N THR A 243 19.91 -24.41 3.25
CA THR A 243 21.35 -24.13 3.03
C THR A 243 21.60 -22.92 2.14
N GLU A 244 20.66 -22.60 1.26
CA GLU A 244 20.72 -21.47 0.33
C GLU A 244 19.59 -20.48 0.60
N SER A 245 19.84 -19.22 0.28
CA SER A 245 18.83 -18.17 0.38
C SER A 245 19.06 -17.07 -0.62
N ALA A 246 17.97 -16.48 -1.10
CA ALA A 246 18.03 -15.25 -1.88
C ALA A 246 18.19 -14.01 -0.99
N TRP A 247 18.48 -14.15 0.31
CA TRP A 247 18.52 -12.99 1.19
C TRP A 247 19.76 -12.12 0.96
N VAL A 248 19.56 -10.85 0.59
CA VAL A 248 20.66 -9.90 0.41
C VAL A 248 20.63 -8.85 1.52
N LEU A 249 21.74 -8.73 2.24
CA LEU A 249 21.98 -7.66 3.20
C LEU A 249 22.93 -6.63 2.56
N PHE A 250 22.50 -5.38 2.52
CA PHE A 250 23.22 -4.31 1.83
C PHE A 250 23.37 -3.06 2.71
N ARG A 251 24.61 -2.61 2.90
CA ARG A 251 24.94 -1.42 3.69
C ARG A 251 25.07 -0.22 2.75
N ALA A 252 23.98 0.53 2.60
CA ALA A 252 23.91 1.64 1.66
C ALA A 252 24.76 2.83 2.13
N GLY A 253 25.65 3.32 1.26
CA GLY A 253 26.43 4.53 1.52
C GLY A 253 27.74 4.60 0.72
N LYS A 254 28.21 5.83 0.45
CA LYS A 254 29.44 6.08 -0.32
C LYS A 254 30.69 5.42 0.28
N ASN A 255 30.73 5.27 1.61
CA ASN A 255 31.82 4.63 2.35
C ASN A 255 31.44 3.21 2.84
N GLN A 256 30.40 2.62 2.25
CA GLN A 256 29.91 1.27 2.53
C GLN A 256 29.80 0.52 1.20
N ASP A 257 28.70 -0.19 0.94
CA ASP A 257 28.52 -1.03 -0.25
C ASP A 257 28.05 -0.23 -1.49
N GLY A 258 27.88 1.09 -1.34
CA GLY A 258 27.47 1.98 -2.43
C GLY A 258 25.96 2.13 -2.54
N TYR A 259 25.43 1.98 -3.76
CA TYR A 259 24.01 2.08 -4.08
C TYR A 259 23.55 0.76 -4.68
N PHE A 260 22.34 0.31 -4.33
CA PHE A 260 21.73 -0.88 -4.94
C PHE A 260 21.34 -0.54 -6.39
N THR A 261 22.05 -1.09 -7.38
CA THR A 261 21.86 -0.78 -8.79
C THR A 261 21.07 -1.87 -9.50
N ASN A 262 20.72 -1.61 -10.77
CA ASN A 262 20.07 -2.63 -11.61
C ASN A 262 20.92 -3.90 -11.75
N GLN A 263 22.25 -3.82 -11.68
CA GLN A 263 23.08 -5.01 -11.75
C GLN A 263 22.87 -5.90 -10.51
N GLU A 264 22.82 -5.33 -9.31
CA GLU A 264 22.53 -6.07 -8.08
C GLU A 264 21.15 -6.75 -8.14
N ILE A 265 20.15 -6.11 -8.76
CA ILE A 265 18.82 -6.70 -8.98
C ILE A 265 18.89 -7.89 -9.95
N VAL A 266 19.65 -7.77 -11.05
CA VAL A 266 19.84 -8.86 -12.03
C VAL A 266 20.63 -10.02 -11.43
N ASP A 267 21.67 -9.73 -10.65
CA ASP A 267 22.47 -10.74 -9.94
C ASP A 267 21.61 -11.46 -8.90
N HIS A 268 20.76 -10.72 -8.18
CA HIS A 268 19.82 -11.28 -7.21
C HIS A 268 18.75 -12.16 -7.87
N ALA A 269 18.21 -11.73 -9.02
CA ALA A 269 17.31 -12.56 -9.82
C ALA A 269 18.02 -13.82 -10.35
N THR A 270 19.30 -13.72 -10.72
CA THR A 270 20.12 -14.88 -11.13
C THR A 270 20.22 -15.91 -10.02
N LEU A 271 20.59 -15.47 -8.81
CA LEU A 271 20.65 -16.32 -7.62
C LEU A 271 19.30 -17.00 -7.36
N ALA A 272 18.20 -16.24 -7.44
CA ALA A 272 16.87 -16.79 -7.26
C ALA A 272 16.55 -17.88 -8.31
N MET A 273 16.80 -17.61 -9.59
CA MET A 273 16.58 -18.58 -10.67
C MET A 273 17.44 -19.83 -10.51
N ASP A 274 18.71 -19.71 -10.09
CA ASP A 274 19.60 -20.85 -9.85
C ASP A 274 19.04 -21.79 -8.76
N ILE A 275 18.51 -21.23 -7.67
CA ILE A 275 17.89 -22.00 -6.59
C ILE A 275 16.60 -22.66 -7.09
N LEU A 276 15.77 -21.94 -7.85
CA LEU A 276 14.50 -22.44 -8.38
C LEU A 276 14.70 -23.61 -9.37
N GLU A 277 15.63 -23.47 -10.32
CA GLU A 277 15.95 -24.53 -11.29
C GLU A 277 16.46 -25.79 -10.60
N ARG A 278 17.22 -25.65 -9.50
CA ARG A 278 17.81 -26.77 -8.78
C ARG A 278 16.81 -27.49 -7.89
N HIS A 279 16.01 -26.75 -7.14
CA HIS A 279 15.19 -27.30 -6.06
C HIS A 279 13.69 -27.46 -6.43
N TYR A 280 13.20 -26.70 -7.42
CA TYR A 280 11.79 -26.67 -7.80
C TYR A 280 11.53 -26.81 -9.32
N PRO A 281 12.23 -27.70 -10.07
CA PRO A 281 12.17 -27.74 -11.55
C PRO A 281 10.79 -28.11 -12.13
N ASN A 282 9.92 -28.70 -11.32
CA ASN A 282 8.59 -29.17 -11.73
C ASN A 282 7.50 -28.09 -11.59
N GLU A 283 7.83 -26.93 -11.06
CA GLU A 283 6.91 -25.80 -10.92
C GLU A 283 7.20 -24.74 -11.99
N ARG A 284 6.21 -23.89 -12.26
CA ARG A 284 6.36 -22.70 -13.08
C ARG A 284 6.48 -21.50 -12.15
N HIS A 285 7.59 -20.80 -12.21
CA HIS A 285 7.85 -19.66 -11.34
C HIS A 285 7.67 -18.34 -12.07
N ILE A 286 6.96 -17.42 -11.44
CA ILE A 286 6.73 -16.06 -11.94
C ILE A 286 7.37 -15.09 -10.95
N LEU A 287 8.30 -14.28 -11.43
CA LEU A 287 9.01 -13.29 -10.61
C LEU A 287 8.32 -11.93 -10.75
N ILE A 288 7.87 -11.36 -9.63
CA ILE A 288 7.09 -10.12 -9.60
C ILE A 288 7.91 -9.04 -8.93
N PHE A 289 8.14 -7.93 -9.62
CA PHE A 289 8.95 -6.82 -9.13
C PHE A 289 8.14 -5.52 -9.05
N ASP A 290 8.57 -4.59 -8.20
CA ASP A 290 8.06 -3.22 -8.23
C ASP A 290 8.37 -2.53 -9.57
N ASN A 291 7.50 -1.63 -10.01
CA ASN A 291 7.69 -0.82 -11.22
C ASN A 291 8.58 0.40 -10.92
N ALA A 292 9.77 0.10 -10.38
CA ALA A 292 10.81 1.05 -10.06
C ALA A 292 11.72 1.28 -11.29
N THR A 293 12.29 2.48 -11.39
CA THR A 293 13.19 2.83 -12.50
C THR A 293 14.45 1.98 -12.55
N THR A 294 14.88 1.44 -11.41
CA THR A 294 16.00 0.50 -11.30
C THR A 294 15.66 -0.87 -11.85
N HIS A 295 14.44 -1.38 -11.64
CA HIS A 295 13.97 -2.65 -12.19
C HIS A 295 13.74 -2.56 -13.70
N LEU A 296 13.19 -1.44 -14.16
CA LEU A 296 12.89 -1.17 -15.57
C LEU A 296 14.08 -0.60 -16.36
N LYS A 297 15.31 -0.74 -15.86
CA LYS A 297 16.48 -0.26 -16.60
C LYS A 297 16.57 -1.01 -17.92
N ARG A 298 16.50 -0.27 -19.02
CA ARG A 298 16.73 -0.79 -20.37
C ARG A 298 18.23 -0.86 -20.65
N ARG A 299 18.62 -1.60 -21.69
CA ARG A 299 20.00 -1.64 -22.17
C ARG A 299 20.53 -0.22 -22.43
N ASP A 300 21.83 -0.05 -22.27
CA ASP A 300 22.52 1.23 -22.45
C ASP A 300 22.34 1.83 -23.85
N ASP A 301 22.09 0.99 -24.86
CA ASP A 301 21.80 1.32 -26.26
C ASP A 301 20.30 1.33 -26.61
N ALA A 302 19.41 1.20 -25.63
CA ALA A 302 17.97 1.07 -25.88
C ALA A 302 17.35 2.30 -26.58
N LEU A 303 16.33 2.02 -27.38
CA LEU A 303 15.59 3.03 -28.14
C LEU A 303 14.83 4.00 -27.21
N SER A 304 14.91 5.29 -27.51
CA SER A 304 14.12 6.32 -26.84
C SER A 304 13.83 7.51 -27.75
N ALA A 305 12.54 7.77 -27.96
CA ALA A 305 12.09 8.93 -28.74
C ALA A 305 12.20 10.27 -27.99
N HIS A 306 12.37 10.26 -26.67
CA HIS A 306 12.15 11.43 -25.81
C HIS A 306 13.08 12.62 -26.10
N ARG A 307 14.27 12.37 -26.68
CA ARG A 307 15.28 13.40 -26.98
C ARG A 307 15.73 13.43 -28.44
N MET A 308 15.11 12.65 -29.32
CA MET A 308 15.47 12.60 -30.74
C MET A 308 15.21 13.94 -31.44
N SER A 309 16.16 14.36 -32.28
CA SER A 309 15.99 15.51 -33.17
C SER A 309 15.09 15.15 -34.35
N ALA A 310 14.30 16.10 -34.85
CA ALA A 310 13.43 15.85 -36.00
C ALA A 310 14.23 15.64 -37.29
N ASN A 311 15.32 16.37 -37.44
CA ASN A 311 16.19 16.37 -38.63
C ASN A 311 17.54 15.72 -38.30
N PRO A 312 18.34 15.37 -39.34
CA PRO A 312 19.67 14.84 -39.13
C PRO A 312 20.54 15.73 -38.25
N THR A 313 21.45 15.13 -37.47
CA THR A 313 22.40 15.89 -36.65
C THR A 313 23.21 16.85 -37.54
N ALA A 314 23.26 18.13 -37.18
CA ALA A 314 23.97 19.13 -37.97
C ALA A 314 25.50 18.90 -37.94
N PRO A 315 26.24 19.29 -39.00
CA PRO A 315 27.71 19.25 -38.99
C PRO A 315 28.30 19.97 -37.78
N GLY A 316 29.38 19.41 -37.19
CA GLY A 316 30.05 19.99 -36.02
C GLY A 316 29.30 19.85 -34.68
N LYS A 317 28.10 19.26 -34.66
CA LYS A 317 27.43 18.88 -33.41
C LYS A 317 27.93 17.51 -32.92
N PRO A 318 27.94 17.27 -31.60
CA PRO A 318 28.32 15.97 -31.06
C PRO A 318 27.37 14.88 -31.57
N MET A 319 27.88 13.65 -31.64
CA MET A 319 27.09 12.46 -31.98
C MET A 319 25.79 12.44 -31.18
N PHE A 320 24.67 12.15 -31.86
CA PHE A 320 23.41 11.90 -31.18
C PHE A 320 23.39 10.47 -30.61
N GLY A 321 23.00 10.33 -29.36
CA GLY A 321 23.06 9.07 -28.64
C GLY A 321 22.64 9.20 -27.18
N VAL A 322 22.87 8.13 -26.42
CA VAL A 322 22.53 8.02 -25.00
C VAL A 322 23.79 8.24 -24.16
N ASP A 323 23.67 9.04 -23.09
CA ASP A 323 24.75 9.25 -22.13
C ASP A 323 24.70 8.16 -21.06
N ILE A 324 25.72 7.31 -21.02
CA ILE A 324 25.86 6.21 -20.06
C ILE A 324 27.00 6.47 -19.09
N ASP A 325 26.97 5.83 -17.93
CA ASP A 325 28.08 5.90 -16.97
C ASP A 325 29.34 5.34 -17.63
N ASP A 326 30.44 6.07 -17.53
CA ASP A 326 31.73 5.59 -17.99
C ASP A 326 32.35 4.73 -16.89
N LEU A 327 32.49 3.44 -17.17
CA LEU A 327 32.94 2.44 -16.19
C LEU A 327 34.45 2.23 -16.29
N GLY A 328 35.10 2.07 -15.14
CA GLY A 328 36.50 1.68 -15.04
C GLY A 328 36.71 0.19 -15.33
N PRO A 329 37.97 -0.27 -15.34
CA PRO A 329 38.30 -1.69 -15.48
C PRO A 329 37.68 -2.60 -14.40
N ASP A 330 37.31 -2.00 -13.27
CA ASP A 330 36.66 -2.63 -12.12
C ASP A 330 35.12 -2.67 -12.24
N GLY A 331 34.56 -2.21 -13.36
CA GLY A 331 33.11 -2.13 -13.58
C GLY A 331 32.43 -0.99 -12.82
N ARG A 332 33.18 -0.15 -12.10
CA ARG A 332 32.61 0.95 -11.29
C ARG A 332 32.56 2.26 -12.06
N PRO A 333 31.59 3.15 -11.81
CA PRO A 333 31.54 4.46 -12.44
C PRO A 333 32.78 5.30 -12.14
N ILE A 334 33.38 5.87 -13.17
CA ILE A 334 34.49 6.81 -13.05
C ILE A 334 33.93 8.17 -12.64
N TYR A 335 34.52 8.80 -11.63
CA TYR A 335 34.11 10.12 -11.17
C TYR A 335 35.06 11.20 -11.70
N ARG A 336 34.49 12.35 -12.05
CA ARG A 336 35.23 13.58 -12.35
C ARG A 336 35.71 14.24 -11.05
N PRO A 337 36.69 15.17 -11.12
CA PRO A 337 37.17 15.90 -9.94
C PRO A 337 36.08 16.67 -9.17
N ASP A 338 34.96 17.01 -9.83
CA ASP A 338 33.79 17.66 -9.24
C ASP A 338 32.87 16.68 -8.46
N GLY A 339 33.24 15.40 -8.38
CA GLY A 339 32.47 14.34 -7.73
C GLY A 339 31.29 13.83 -8.55
N LYS A 340 31.07 14.29 -9.79
CA LYS A 340 30.02 13.76 -10.67
C LYS A 340 30.52 12.58 -11.48
N LYS A 341 29.64 11.62 -11.75
CA LYS A 341 29.95 10.49 -12.64
C LYS A 341 30.32 11.01 -14.03
N ARG A 342 31.43 10.51 -14.58
CA ARG A 342 31.82 10.73 -15.97
C ARG A 342 30.84 9.95 -16.85
N LYS A 343 30.34 10.62 -17.89
CA LYS A 343 29.44 10.04 -18.87
C LYS A 343 30.16 9.87 -20.20
N LYS A 344 29.92 8.74 -20.88
CA LYS A 344 30.28 8.54 -22.29
C LYS A 344 29.02 8.44 -23.11
N ARG A 345 29.08 8.87 -24.37
CA ARG A 345 27.92 8.84 -25.27
C ARG A 345 28.01 7.63 -26.20
N VAL A 346 26.95 6.84 -26.26
CA VAL A 346 26.81 5.66 -27.12
C VAL A 346 25.68 5.83 -28.12
N ARG A 347 25.77 5.15 -29.27
CA ARG A 347 24.67 5.11 -30.24
C ARG A 347 23.51 4.30 -29.68
N MET A 348 22.28 4.68 -30.02
CA MET A 348 21.16 3.77 -29.83
C MET A 348 21.27 2.62 -30.82
N GLY A 349 20.79 1.44 -30.44
CA GLY A 349 20.68 0.30 -31.32
C GLY A 349 19.66 0.53 -32.44
N ASP A 350 19.52 -0.48 -33.29
CA ASP A 350 18.59 -0.43 -34.41
C ASP A 350 17.14 -0.50 -33.95
N ALA A 351 16.30 0.29 -34.62
CA ALA A 351 14.86 0.18 -34.52
C ALA A 351 14.35 -0.98 -35.39
N LYS A 352 13.04 -1.23 -35.43
CA LYS A 352 12.48 -2.32 -36.24
C LYS A 352 11.42 -1.80 -37.20
N PHE A 353 11.49 -2.25 -38.46
CA PHE A 353 10.39 -2.14 -39.41
C PHE A 353 9.23 -3.06 -39.00
N ALA A 354 8.05 -2.87 -39.59
CA ALA A 354 6.87 -3.68 -39.30
C ALA A 354 7.04 -5.17 -39.66
N ASP A 355 7.93 -5.47 -40.59
CA ASP A 355 8.33 -6.83 -41.00
C ASP A 355 9.43 -7.44 -40.11
N GLY A 356 9.86 -6.72 -39.06
CA GLY A 356 10.89 -7.16 -38.12
C GLY A 356 12.32 -6.89 -38.57
N ARG A 357 12.55 -6.38 -39.79
CA ARG A 357 13.91 -6.02 -40.24
C ARG A 357 14.48 -4.87 -39.40
N PRO A 358 15.79 -4.87 -39.12
CA PRO A 358 16.43 -3.77 -38.41
C PRO A 358 16.38 -2.49 -39.25
N GLN A 359 16.09 -1.39 -38.57
CA GLN A 359 16.15 -0.04 -39.12
C GLN A 359 17.23 0.74 -38.38
N SER A 360 18.36 0.95 -39.05
CA SER A 360 19.43 1.79 -38.53
C SER A 360 18.95 3.24 -38.36
N LEU A 361 19.24 3.80 -37.19
CA LEU A 361 18.94 5.20 -36.84
C LEU A 361 20.00 6.19 -37.37
N TYR A 362 21.10 5.65 -37.89
CA TYR A 362 22.25 6.37 -38.38
C TYR A 362 22.43 6.07 -39.86
N PHE A 363 22.97 7.01 -40.64
CA PHE A 363 23.28 6.72 -42.03
C PHE A 363 24.41 5.69 -42.10
N GLU A 364 24.25 4.71 -42.99
CA GLU A 364 25.20 3.61 -43.20
C GLU A 364 26.57 4.10 -43.65
N GLU A 365 27.58 3.27 -43.44
CA GLU A 365 28.91 3.46 -44.02
C GLU A 365 28.81 3.47 -45.56
N GLY A 366 29.47 4.43 -46.21
CA GLY A 366 29.41 4.64 -47.66
C GLY A 366 28.30 5.58 -48.16
N THR A 367 27.47 6.13 -47.28
CA THR A 367 26.57 7.26 -47.61
C THR A 367 27.32 8.59 -47.58
N GLU A 368 26.70 9.69 -48.02
CA GLU A 368 27.29 11.05 -47.92
C GLU A 368 27.55 11.50 -46.46
N ARG A 369 26.90 10.86 -45.48
CA ARG A 369 26.90 11.31 -44.08
C ARG A 369 27.00 10.13 -43.09
N PRO A 370 28.01 9.24 -43.21
CA PRO A 370 28.06 7.99 -42.45
C PRO A 370 28.10 8.27 -40.94
N GLY A 371 27.35 7.47 -40.18
CA GLY A 371 27.27 7.58 -38.72
C GLY A 371 26.50 8.80 -38.20
N VAL A 372 25.99 9.67 -39.07
CA VAL A 372 25.12 10.78 -38.67
C VAL A 372 23.73 10.24 -38.35
N PHE A 373 23.15 10.68 -37.23
CA PHE A 373 21.78 10.33 -36.87
C PHE A 373 20.79 10.93 -37.88
N LYS A 374 19.87 10.11 -38.38
CA LYS A 374 18.94 10.45 -39.48
C LYS A 374 17.88 11.48 -39.11
N GLY A 375 17.51 11.58 -37.83
CA GLY A 375 16.37 12.39 -37.39
C GLY A 375 15.04 11.68 -37.56
N MET A 376 14.09 12.01 -36.68
CA MET A 376 12.79 11.30 -36.61
C MET A 376 11.99 11.37 -37.91
N ARG A 377 12.10 12.46 -38.69
CA ARG A 377 11.35 12.58 -39.96
C ARG A 377 11.83 11.57 -41.00
N GLN A 378 13.14 11.42 -41.15
CA GLN A 378 13.72 10.44 -42.07
C GLN A 378 13.38 9.01 -41.63
N ILE A 379 13.50 8.72 -40.33
CA ILE A 379 13.15 7.42 -39.75
C ILE A 379 11.68 7.07 -40.00
N LEU A 380 10.77 8.04 -39.87
CA LEU A 380 9.35 7.84 -40.14
C LEU A 380 9.03 7.76 -41.64
N ALA A 381 9.72 8.54 -42.48
CA ALA A 381 9.58 8.48 -43.93
C ALA A 381 10.02 7.12 -44.49
N GLU A 382 11.10 6.53 -43.97
CA GLU A 382 11.53 5.15 -44.27
C GLU A 382 10.48 4.10 -43.88
N ARG A 383 9.52 4.44 -43.00
CA ARG A 383 8.38 3.61 -42.60
C ARG A 383 7.09 3.99 -43.33
N ASP A 384 7.17 4.78 -44.40
CA ASP A 384 6.02 5.28 -45.18
C ASP A 384 5.04 6.13 -44.35
N ILE A 385 5.54 6.85 -43.34
CA ILE A 385 4.73 7.73 -42.49
C ILE A 385 5.01 9.18 -42.81
N ASP A 386 4.02 9.85 -43.41
CA ASP A 386 4.09 11.28 -43.68
C ASP A 386 4.02 12.12 -42.40
N THR A 387 4.95 13.07 -42.30
CA THR A 387 5.05 14.02 -41.18
C THR A 387 4.95 15.48 -41.62
N ALA A 388 4.55 15.74 -42.87
CA ALA A 388 4.32 17.07 -43.39
C ALA A 388 3.35 17.87 -42.50
N GLY A 389 3.64 19.15 -42.31
CA GLY A 389 2.85 20.05 -41.46
C GLY A 389 2.92 19.79 -39.95
N LYS A 390 3.55 18.70 -39.49
CA LYS A 390 3.66 18.40 -38.05
C LYS A 390 4.87 19.09 -37.41
N LEU A 391 4.68 19.58 -36.18
CA LEU A 391 5.78 20.05 -35.33
C LEU A 391 6.71 18.89 -34.93
N ALA A 392 7.99 19.18 -34.69
CA ALA A 392 8.96 18.21 -34.17
C ALA A 392 8.51 17.58 -32.85
N GLN A 393 8.06 18.43 -31.91
CA GLN A 393 7.50 18.06 -30.63
C GLN A 393 6.46 19.11 -30.18
N CYS A 394 5.50 18.71 -29.36
CA CYS A 394 4.71 19.66 -28.57
C CYS A 394 5.58 20.32 -27.48
N PRO A 395 5.17 21.48 -26.91
CA PRO A 395 5.86 22.11 -25.79
C PRO A 395 6.12 21.11 -24.66
N ASP A 396 7.40 20.98 -24.26
CA ASP A 396 7.89 20.04 -23.25
C ASP A 396 7.45 18.57 -23.44
N PHE A 397 7.07 18.19 -24.66
CA PHE A 397 6.47 16.89 -24.98
C PHE A 397 5.17 16.56 -24.20
N LYS A 398 4.53 17.57 -23.60
CA LYS A 398 3.22 17.50 -22.93
C LYS A 398 2.10 17.53 -23.96
N CYS A 399 1.91 16.40 -24.64
CA CYS A 399 0.93 16.24 -25.69
C CYS A 399 -0.48 16.13 -25.07
N LYS A 400 -1.48 16.85 -25.61
CA LYS A 400 -2.88 16.71 -25.16
C LYS A 400 -3.44 15.35 -25.56
N ALA A 401 -4.20 14.72 -24.66
CA ALA A 401 -4.88 13.46 -24.93
C ALA A 401 -5.77 13.56 -26.18
N PRO A 402 -5.87 12.51 -27.01
CA PRO A 402 -5.31 11.17 -26.81
C PRO A 402 -3.83 11.03 -27.24
N ALA A 403 -3.16 12.13 -27.63
CA ALA A 403 -1.74 12.17 -27.97
C ALA A 403 -1.26 11.02 -28.90
N LEU A 404 -2.00 10.74 -29.97
CA LEU A 404 -1.64 9.64 -30.89
C LEU A 404 -0.63 10.09 -31.96
N THR A 405 -0.89 11.21 -32.63
CA THR A 405 -0.13 11.65 -33.82
C THR A 405 0.13 13.17 -33.88
N CYS A 406 0.06 13.86 -32.74
CA CYS A 406 0.09 15.33 -32.68
C CYS A 406 1.42 15.98 -33.11
N CYS A 407 2.54 15.27 -33.00
CA CYS A 407 3.86 15.73 -33.40
C CYS A 407 4.74 14.56 -33.85
N VAL A 408 5.82 14.85 -34.57
CA VAL A 408 6.77 13.85 -35.10
C VAL A 408 7.27 12.92 -33.99
N ARG A 409 7.69 13.49 -32.85
CA ARG A 409 8.15 12.71 -31.71
C ARG A 409 7.08 11.78 -31.16
N ARG A 410 5.83 12.23 -31.07
CA ARG A 410 4.75 11.41 -30.50
C ARG A 410 4.42 10.22 -31.40
N ILE A 411 4.44 10.42 -32.71
CA ILE A 411 4.25 9.34 -33.69
C ILE A 411 5.31 8.26 -33.50
N LEU A 412 6.59 8.65 -33.41
CA LEU A 412 7.69 7.71 -33.21
C LEU A 412 7.65 7.06 -31.83
N TYR A 413 7.38 7.83 -30.78
CA TYR A 413 7.26 7.35 -29.41
C TYR A 413 6.19 6.26 -29.26
N ASN A 414 5.08 6.37 -29.98
CA ASN A 414 3.99 5.38 -29.96
C ASN A 414 4.28 4.15 -30.83
N LYS A 415 5.44 4.04 -31.50
CA LYS A 415 5.79 2.83 -32.24
C LYS A 415 6.18 1.71 -31.26
N PRO A 416 5.72 0.46 -31.47
CA PRO A 416 5.95 -0.64 -30.54
C PRO A 416 7.42 -0.85 -30.18
N ASP A 417 8.33 -0.73 -31.15
CA ASP A 417 9.77 -0.90 -30.93
C ASP A 417 10.38 0.18 -30.00
N PHE A 418 9.80 1.38 -29.94
CA PHE A 418 10.23 2.45 -29.03
C PHE A 418 9.52 2.42 -27.68
N ARG A 419 8.24 2.05 -27.67
CA ARG A 419 7.40 2.02 -26.46
C ARG A 419 7.70 0.79 -25.61
N ASP A 420 7.66 -0.38 -26.26
CA ASP A 420 7.61 -1.70 -25.63
C ASP A 420 9.02 -2.32 -25.51
N THR A 421 10.04 -1.47 -25.34
CA THR A 421 11.42 -1.93 -25.16
C THR A 421 11.57 -2.61 -23.79
N GLU A 422 11.93 -3.88 -23.83
CA GLU A 422 12.18 -4.75 -22.69
C GLU A 422 13.32 -4.24 -21.80
N SER A 423 13.18 -4.39 -20.49
CA SER A 423 14.25 -4.13 -19.52
C SER A 423 15.33 -5.20 -19.56
N ILE A 424 16.50 -4.88 -19.00
CA ILE A 424 17.60 -5.84 -18.83
C ILE A 424 17.13 -7.02 -17.98
N LEU A 425 16.35 -6.74 -16.92
CA LEU A 425 15.84 -7.75 -16.01
C LEU A 425 14.87 -8.73 -16.69
N GLU A 426 13.87 -8.22 -17.41
CA GLU A 426 12.95 -9.06 -18.20
C GLU A 426 13.71 -9.93 -19.20
N SER A 427 14.58 -9.32 -20.01
CA SER A 427 15.33 -10.06 -21.03
C SER A 427 16.23 -11.13 -20.40
N HIS A 428 16.81 -10.88 -19.25
CA HIS A 428 17.68 -11.82 -18.53
C HIS A 428 16.88 -13.02 -18.00
N CYS A 429 15.75 -12.77 -17.35
CA CYS A 429 14.87 -13.83 -16.84
C CYS A 429 14.23 -14.65 -17.97
N ASN A 430 13.75 -13.99 -19.03
CA ASN A 430 13.11 -14.63 -20.17
C ASN A 430 14.08 -15.58 -20.92
N GLN A 431 15.36 -15.22 -21.03
CA GLN A 431 16.39 -16.09 -21.61
C GLN A 431 16.60 -17.39 -20.83
N ARG A 432 16.25 -17.41 -19.55
CA ARG A 432 16.27 -18.59 -18.68
C ARG A 432 14.90 -19.27 -18.54
N GLY A 433 13.88 -18.79 -19.26
CA GLY A 433 12.52 -19.34 -19.20
C GLY A 433 11.71 -18.90 -17.98
N PHE A 434 12.13 -17.85 -17.26
CA PHE A 434 11.36 -17.25 -16.17
C PHE A 434 10.58 -16.04 -16.65
N GLU A 435 9.28 -16.01 -16.36
CA GLU A 435 8.41 -14.89 -16.69
C GLU A 435 8.47 -13.83 -15.58
N VAL A 436 8.55 -12.56 -16.00
CA VAL A 436 8.60 -11.39 -15.12
C VAL A 436 7.33 -10.57 -15.25
N LEU A 437 6.75 -10.19 -14.12
CA LEU A 437 5.67 -9.20 -14.06
C LEU A 437 6.10 -7.99 -13.23
N PHE A 438 5.60 -6.81 -13.60
CA PHE A 438 5.79 -5.59 -12.79
C PHE A 438 4.48 -5.16 -12.15
N LEU A 439 4.57 -4.76 -10.90
CA LEU A 439 3.44 -4.21 -10.17
C LEU A 439 2.98 -2.87 -10.78
N PRO A 440 1.68 -2.57 -10.79
CA PRO A 440 1.20 -1.24 -11.15
C PRO A 440 1.82 -0.18 -10.24
N LYS A 441 2.21 0.97 -10.81
CA LYS A 441 2.79 2.07 -10.03
C LYS A 441 1.81 2.56 -8.97
N PHE A 442 2.29 2.93 -7.79
CA PHE A 442 1.50 3.45 -6.67
C PHE A 442 0.54 2.45 -6.00
N HIS A 443 0.54 1.18 -6.40
CA HIS A 443 -0.34 0.13 -5.88
C HIS A 443 0.39 -0.84 -4.92
N CYS A 444 0.95 -0.32 -3.80
CA CYS A 444 1.69 -1.18 -2.85
C CYS A 444 0.78 -2.22 -2.15
N GLU A 445 -0.53 -2.03 -2.15
CA GLU A 445 -1.50 -3.00 -1.66
C GLU A 445 -1.60 -4.27 -2.51
N LEU A 446 -1.04 -4.24 -3.73
CA LEU A 446 -0.88 -5.42 -4.59
C LEU A 446 0.44 -6.15 -4.33
N ASN A 447 1.33 -5.61 -3.49
CA ASN A 447 2.61 -6.20 -3.15
C ASN A 447 2.59 -6.80 -1.72
N PRO A 448 2.36 -8.12 -1.55
CA PRO A 448 2.25 -8.74 -0.23
C PRO A 448 3.53 -8.64 0.61
N ILE A 449 4.70 -8.51 -0.01
CA ILE A 449 5.98 -8.39 0.72
C ILE A 449 6.04 -7.13 1.58
N GLU A 450 5.32 -6.07 1.20
CA GLU A 450 5.25 -4.83 1.99
C GLU A 450 4.62 -5.07 3.37
N GLN A 451 3.67 -5.99 3.46
CA GLN A 451 3.08 -6.41 4.73
C GLN A 451 4.06 -7.26 5.55
N CYS A 452 4.88 -8.09 4.88
CA CYS A 452 5.97 -8.82 5.53
C CYS A 452 6.99 -7.85 6.15
N TRP A 453 7.40 -6.82 5.41
CA TRP A 453 8.26 -5.75 5.92
C TRP A 453 7.62 -5.00 7.09
N GLY A 454 6.33 -4.67 6.98
CA GLY A 454 5.57 -4.03 8.06
C GLY A 454 5.54 -4.87 9.33
N HIS A 455 5.31 -6.18 9.21
CA HIS A 455 5.36 -7.12 10.33
C HIS A 455 6.76 -7.18 10.94
N ALA A 456 7.78 -7.41 10.13
CA ALA A 456 9.16 -7.51 10.59
C ALA A 456 9.62 -6.22 11.29
N LYS A 457 9.35 -5.04 10.71
CA LYS A 457 9.66 -3.75 11.35
C LYS A 457 8.92 -3.55 12.67
N ARG A 458 7.69 -4.06 12.79
CA ARG A 458 6.95 -4.02 14.07
C ARG A 458 7.65 -4.87 15.13
N GLU A 459 8.14 -6.06 14.79
CA GLU A 459 8.89 -6.92 15.70
C GLU A 459 10.26 -6.31 16.03
N TYR A 460 10.97 -5.78 15.04
CA TYR A 460 12.24 -5.08 15.19
C TYR A 460 12.19 -3.95 16.23
N ARG A 461 11.11 -3.17 16.25
CA ARG A 461 10.90 -2.08 17.22
C ARG A 461 10.78 -2.52 18.67
N LYS A 462 10.62 -3.82 18.94
CA LYS A 462 10.53 -4.40 20.30
C LYS A 462 11.90 -4.72 20.89
N PHE A 463 12.95 -4.83 20.08
CA PHE A 463 14.30 -5.12 20.57
C PHE A 463 14.89 -3.95 21.37
N PRO A 464 15.86 -4.23 22.26
CA PRO A 464 16.58 -3.18 22.98
C PRO A 464 17.20 -2.12 22.05
N ALA A 465 17.31 -0.90 22.56
CA ALA A 465 18.02 0.16 21.85
C ALA A 465 19.51 -0.18 21.74
N SER A 466 20.06 -0.09 20.53
CA SER A 466 21.48 -0.27 20.27
C SER A 466 21.86 0.50 19.01
N SER A 467 23.07 1.06 19.01
CA SER A 467 23.69 1.70 17.84
C SER A 467 24.76 0.82 17.20
N LEU A 468 24.95 -0.42 17.68
CA LEU A 468 25.91 -1.37 17.11
C LEU A 468 25.35 -1.98 15.83
N GLU A 469 26.16 -1.99 14.76
CA GLU A 469 25.76 -2.58 13.47
C GLU A 469 25.51 -4.09 13.56
N ALA A 470 26.24 -4.80 14.43
CA ALA A 470 26.01 -6.22 14.70
C ALA A 470 24.64 -6.49 15.33
N ASP A 471 24.18 -5.59 16.21
CA ASP A 471 22.83 -5.70 16.78
C ASP A 471 21.76 -5.35 15.76
N LEU A 472 22.01 -4.35 14.89
CA LEU A 472 21.12 -4.03 13.77
C LEU A 472 20.91 -5.24 12.87
N GLU A 473 21.99 -5.90 12.44
CA GLU A 473 21.93 -7.08 11.58
C GLU A 473 21.21 -8.25 12.25
N ARG A 474 21.66 -8.66 13.45
CA ARG A 474 21.06 -9.77 14.19
C ARG A 474 19.56 -9.55 14.46
N ASN A 475 19.19 -8.36 14.90
CA ASN A 475 17.79 -8.05 15.20
C ASN A 475 16.94 -7.96 13.91
N THR A 476 17.51 -7.49 12.80
CA THR A 476 16.82 -7.46 11.50
C THR A 476 16.52 -8.88 11.03
N ILE A 477 17.52 -9.76 11.04
CA ILE A 477 17.37 -11.19 10.71
C ILE A 477 16.30 -11.84 11.58
N THR A 478 16.42 -11.70 12.90
CA THR A 478 15.48 -12.29 13.86
C THR A 478 14.04 -11.78 13.65
N SER A 479 13.90 -10.50 13.29
CA SER A 479 12.58 -9.90 13.02
C SER A 479 11.95 -10.42 11.73
N LEU A 480 12.77 -10.78 10.75
CA LEU A 480 12.29 -11.32 9.48
C LEU A 480 11.89 -12.79 9.61
N ASP A 481 12.68 -13.58 10.35
CA ASP A 481 12.34 -14.97 10.68
C ASP A 481 11.05 -15.08 11.53
N SER A 482 10.65 -14.00 12.21
CA SER A 482 9.40 -13.96 12.98
C SER A 482 8.13 -13.94 12.12
N VAL A 483 8.24 -13.65 10.82
CA VAL A 483 7.09 -13.59 9.91
C VAL A 483 6.68 -15.00 9.50
N SER A 484 5.75 -15.59 10.26
CA SER A 484 5.22 -16.94 9.99
C SER A 484 4.62 -17.09 8.58
N LEU A 485 4.73 -18.28 7.98
CA LEU A 485 4.10 -18.62 6.70
C LEU A 485 2.59 -18.34 6.67
N THR A 486 1.85 -18.60 7.75
CA THR A 486 0.41 -18.29 7.86
C THR A 486 0.13 -16.80 7.72
N SER A 487 0.97 -15.94 8.32
CA SER A 487 0.88 -14.48 8.15
C SER A 487 1.14 -14.07 6.71
N ILE A 488 2.16 -14.65 6.06
CA ILE A 488 2.49 -14.39 4.66
C ILE A 488 1.30 -14.74 3.77
N ARG A 489 0.71 -15.94 3.91
CA ARG A 489 -0.49 -16.33 3.15
C ARG A 489 -1.65 -15.36 3.33
N ARG A 490 -1.89 -14.86 4.55
CA ARG A 490 -2.91 -13.83 4.81
C ARG A 490 -2.62 -12.51 4.09
N PHE A 491 -1.34 -12.13 3.95
CA PHE A 491 -0.94 -10.95 3.18
C PHE A 491 -1.14 -11.13 1.67
N PHE A 492 -0.87 -12.32 1.15
CA PHE A 492 -1.20 -12.67 -0.24
C PHE A 492 -2.72 -12.63 -0.48
N ILE A 493 -3.52 -13.24 0.40
CA ILE A 493 -5.00 -13.18 0.34
C ILE A 493 -5.50 -11.72 0.40
N ARG A 494 -4.85 -10.87 1.18
CA ARG A 494 -5.15 -9.42 1.18
C ARG A 494 -4.90 -8.80 -0.20
N SER A 495 -3.76 -9.07 -0.81
CA SER A 495 -3.42 -8.53 -2.14
C SER A 495 -4.38 -9.03 -3.22
N LEU A 496 -4.74 -10.32 -3.19
CA LEU A 496 -5.71 -10.92 -4.11
C LEU A 496 -7.11 -10.27 -4.00
N ARG A 497 -7.58 -9.92 -2.80
CA ARG A 497 -8.83 -9.15 -2.64
C ARG A 497 -8.77 -7.77 -3.28
N PHE A 498 -7.64 -7.09 -3.19
CA PHE A 498 -7.46 -5.80 -3.87
C PHE A 498 -7.50 -6.00 -5.39
N MET A 499 -6.83 -7.03 -5.91
CA MET A 499 -6.91 -7.39 -7.33
C MET A 499 -8.34 -7.66 -7.77
N ASP A 500 -9.10 -8.43 -6.99
CA ASP A 500 -10.51 -8.72 -7.27
C ASP A 500 -11.39 -7.46 -7.21
N ALA A 501 -11.19 -6.58 -6.24
CA ALA A 501 -11.85 -5.28 -6.17
C ALA A 501 -11.62 -4.46 -7.45
N TYR A 502 -10.38 -4.39 -7.91
CA TYR A 502 -10.04 -3.67 -9.14
C TYR A 502 -10.64 -4.32 -10.38
N ARG A 503 -10.70 -5.67 -10.46
CA ARG A 503 -11.40 -6.38 -11.53
C ARG A 503 -12.90 -6.05 -11.59
N HIS A 504 -13.52 -5.74 -10.44
CA HIS A 504 -14.89 -5.25 -10.35
C HIS A 504 -15.03 -3.73 -10.62
N GLY A 505 -13.95 -3.04 -10.98
CA GLY A 505 -13.96 -1.63 -11.34
C GLY A 505 -14.03 -0.65 -10.16
N LEU A 506 -13.62 -1.09 -8.95
CA LEU A 506 -13.54 -0.24 -7.77
C LEU A 506 -12.31 0.69 -7.85
N SER A 507 -12.42 1.92 -7.34
CA SER A 507 -11.25 2.80 -7.14
C SER A 507 -10.40 2.35 -5.95
N GLY A 508 -9.20 2.91 -5.77
CA GLY A 508 -8.36 2.60 -4.61
C GLY A 508 -9.05 2.78 -3.26
N LYS A 509 -9.84 3.84 -3.11
CA LYS A 509 -10.62 4.11 -1.89
C LYS A 509 -11.70 3.05 -1.65
N GLN A 510 -12.43 2.69 -2.71
CA GLN A 510 -13.48 1.68 -2.65
C GLN A 510 -12.90 0.28 -2.36
N ALA A 511 -11.77 -0.05 -2.99
CA ALA A 511 -11.06 -1.31 -2.76
C ALA A 511 -10.54 -1.40 -1.32
N ALA A 512 -10.00 -0.31 -0.76
CA ALA A 512 -9.56 -0.28 0.63
C ALA A 512 -10.72 -0.47 1.62
N TRP A 513 -11.89 0.12 1.34
CA TRP A 513 -13.10 -0.12 2.11
C TRP A 513 -13.57 -1.58 1.99
N ALA A 514 -13.65 -2.12 0.76
CA ALA A 514 -14.10 -3.48 0.52
C ALA A 514 -13.18 -4.51 1.20
N ALA A 515 -11.86 -4.33 1.12
CA ALA A 515 -10.89 -5.17 1.80
C ALA A 515 -11.00 -5.11 3.33
N LYS A 516 -11.54 -4.00 3.88
CA LYS A 516 -11.84 -3.83 5.30
C LYS A 516 -13.16 -4.48 5.71
N THR A 517 -14.16 -4.45 4.85
CA THR A 517 -15.47 -5.06 5.14
C THR A 517 -15.42 -6.58 4.99
N TYR A 518 -14.75 -7.06 3.93
CA TYR A 518 -14.70 -8.47 3.54
C TYR A 518 -13.40 -9.13 3.97
N HIS A 519 -13.19 -9.20 5.29
CA HIS A 519 -11.91 -9.63 5.84
C HIS A 519 -11.58 -11.14 5.65
N GLY A 520 -12.58 -12.00 5.45
CA GLY A 520 -12.42 -13.47 5.36
C GLY A 520 -12.57 -14.10 3.97
N HIS A 521 -12.85 -13.33 2.91
CA HIS A 521 -13.08 -13.85 1.55
C HIS A 521 -11.99 -13.41 0.58
N GLN A 522 -11.64 -14.22 -0.42
CA GLN A 522 -10.70 -13.81 -1.49
C GLN A 522 -11.39 -13.00 -2.60
N VAL A 523 -12.66 -13.29 -2.84
CA VAL A 523 -13.49 -12.69 -3.89
C VAL A 523 -14.59 -11.88 -3.23
N LEU A 524 -14.84 -10.69 -3.76
CA LEU A 524 -15.94 -9.82 -3.35
C LEU A 524 -17.26 -10.33 -3.93
N PRO A 525 -18.39 -10.07 -3.25
CA PRO A 525 -19.66 -10.53 -3.77
C PRO A 525 -20.07 -9.72 -5.01
N ASN A 526 -20.79 -10.35 -5.93
CA ASN A 526 -21.19 -9.72 -7.21
C ASN A 526 -22.01 -8.42 -7.03
N ASN A 527 -22.64 -8.21 -5.88
CA ASN A 527 -23.42 -7.02 -5.53
C ASN A 527 -22.60 -5.92 -4.81
N ILE A 528 -21.25 -5.99 -4.83
CA ILE A 528 -20.39 -5.05 -4.08
C ILE A 528 -20.64 -3.57 -4.43
N LEU A 529 -21.00 -3.28 -5.68
CA LEU A 529 -21.30 -1.90 -6.12
C LEU A 529 -22.55 -1.34 -5.42
N ASP A 530 -23.61 -2.16 -5.27
CA ASP A 530 -24.85 -1.77 -4.57
C ASP A 530 -24.59 -1.52 -3.07
N GLU A 531 -23.64 -2.24 -2.49
CA GLU A 531 -23.27 -2.07 -1.09
C GLU A 531 -22.42 -0.84 -0.84
N LEU A 532 -21.51 -0.50 -1.78
CA LEU A 532 -20.76 0.74 -1.73
C LEU A 532 -21.70 1.96 -1.80
N GLU A 533 -22.73 1.89 -2.65
CA GLU A 533 -23.75 2.93 -2.75
C GLU A 533 -24.54 3.07 -1.43
N LYS A 534 -24.99 1.96 -0.84
CA LYS A 534 -25.65 1.96 0.48
C LYS A 534 -24.75 2.47 1.60
N ALA A 535 -23.44 2.24 1.52
CA ALA A 535 -22.46 2.69 2.50
C ALA A 535 -21.97 4.13 2.28
N GLY A 536 -22.41 4.81 1.20
CA GLY A 536 -22.01 6.18 0.88
C GLY A 536 -20.53 6.33 0.50
N VAL A 537 -19.89 5.26 -0.02
CA VAL A 537 -18.47 5.27 -0.39
C VAL A 537 -18.30 5.77 -1.82
N SER A 538 -18.01 7.05 -1.97
CA SER A 538 -17.78 7.69 -3.27
C SER A 538 -16.47 7.23 -3.94
N ARG A 539 -16.42 7.35 -5.26
CA ARG A 539 -15.19 7.12 -6.06
C ARG A 539 -14.12 8.19 -5.82
N GLU A 540 -14.53 9.41 -5.47
CA GLU A 540 -13.67 10.60 -5.31
C GLU A 540 -12.74 10.56 -4.10
#